data_AF-A0A918JHJ4-F1
#
_entry.id   AF-A0A918JHJ4-F1
#
_cell.length_a   1.000
_cell.length_b   1.000
_cell.length_c   1.000
_cell.angle_alpha   90.00
_cell.angle_beta   90.00
_cell.angle_gamma   90.00
#
_symmetry.space_group_name_H-M   'P 1'
#
loop_
_entity.id
_entity.type
_entity.pdbx_description
1 polymer ?
#
loop_
_entity_poly.entity_id
_entity_poly.type
_entity_poly.pdbx_seq_one_letter_code
_entity_poly.pdbx_strand_id
1 'polypeptide(L)'
;MVPYLLTGLAVVVAFIIHWFAPKSFWGATLMSSAVILLLSIAALYIFQASGVLISERTGENVDFSGHLLFITVSIGFFGLLVSVFVGWFLRVMRAP
;
A
#
# COMPACT_ATOMS: atom_id res chain seq x y z
N MET A 1 -2.84 8.08 12.27
CA MET A 1 -1.90 8.72 11.31
C MET A 1 -1.27 7.72 10.33
N VAL A 2 -0.76 6.58 10.80
CA VAL A 2 -0.12 5.54 9.96
C VAL A 2 -0.93 5.11 8.72
N PRO A 3 -2.25 4.86 8.78
CA PRO A 3 -3.02 4.45 7.60
C PRO A 3 -3.00 5.48 6.46
N TYR A 4 -3.00 6.77 6.80
CA TYR A 4 -2.94 7.85 5.80
C TYR A 4 -1.56 7.92 5.13
N LEU A 5 -0.48 7.69 5.88
CA LEU A 5 0.88 7.61 5.32
C LEU A 5 1.02 6.43 4.37
N LEU A 6 0.51 5.25 4.76
CA LEU A 6 0.50 4.06 3.91
C LEU A 6 -0.34 4.29 2.63
N THR A 7 -1.46 5.00 2.76
CA THR A 7 -2.29 5.38 1.61
C THR A 7 -1.54 6.31 0.65
N GLY A 8 -0.89 7.35 1.15
CA GLY A 8 -0.08 8.26 0.34
C GLY A 8 1.05 7.52 -0.39
N LEU A 9 1.77 6.65 0.34
CA LEU A 9 2.80 5.79 -0.24
C LEU A 9 2.24 4.90 -1.36
N ALA A 10 1.09 4.28 -1.13
CA ALA A 10 0.44 3.41 -2.11
C ALA A 10 0.09 4.16 -3.41
N VAL A 11 -0.48 5.36 -3.28
CA VAL A 11 -0.83 6.22 -4.42
C VAL A 11 0.41 6.62 -5.21
N VAL A 12 1.49 7.04 -4.54
CA VAL A 12 2.75 7.44 -5.20
C VAL A 12 3.37 6.27 -5.96
N VAL A 13 3.44 5.09 -5.33
CA VAL A 13 3.99 3.88 -5.96
C VAL A 13 3.16 3.48 -7.19
N ALA A 14 1.83 3.42 -7.05
CA ALA A 14 0.93 3.11 -8.15
C ALA A 14 1.08 4.13 -9.30
N PHE A 15 1.16 5.42 -8.96
CA PHE A 15 1.31 6.49 -9.94
C PHE A 15 2.61 6.33 -10.73
N ILE A 16 3.75 6.15 -10.05
CA ILE A 16 5.06 5.97 -10.69
C ILE A 16 5.03 4.77 -11.65
N ILE A 17 4.56 3.61 -11.18
CA ILE A 17 4.59 2.37 -11.97
C ILE A 17 3.67 2.48 -13.21
N HIS A 18 2.44 2.95 -13.05
CA HIS A 18 1.53 3.17 -14.18
C HIS A 18 2.01 4.29 -15.11
N TRP A 19 2.75 5.27 -14.59
CA TRP A 19 3.36 6.32 -15.40
C TRP A 19 4.40 5.74 -16.37
N PHE A 20 5.28 4.85 -15.90
CA PHE A 20 6.33 4.24 -16.72
C PHE A 20 5.87 3.05 -17.58
N ALA A 21 4.75 2.41 -17.25
CA ALA A 21 4.22 1.24 -17.99
C ALA A 21 2.81 1.47 -18.61
N PRO A 22 2.59 2.51 -19.44
CA PRO A 22 1.25 2.90 -19.94
C PRO A 22 0.52 1.82 -20.74
N LYS A 23 1.26 0.93 -21.43
CA LYS A 23 0.68 -0.05 -22.36
C LYS A 23 0.29 -1.37 -21.69
N SER A 24 0.72 -1.59 -20.44
CA SER A 24 0.50 -2.85 -19.71
C SER A 24 -0.28 -2.59 -18.43
N PHE A 25 -1.57 -2.26 -18.55
CA PHE A 25 -2.40 -1.90 -17.40
C PHE A 25 -2.42 -2.99 -16.32
N TRP A 26 -2.72 -4.24 -16.69
CA TRP A 26 -2.78 -5.34 -15.71
C TRP A 26 -1.41 -5.74 -15.17
N GLY A 27 -0.36 -5.68 -16.01
CA GLY A 27 1.01 -5.93 -15.56
C GLY A 27 1.48 -4.88 -14.55
N ALA A 28 1.27 -3.60 -14.86
CA ALA A 28 1.53 -2.47 -13.95
C ALA A 28 0.69 -2.58 -12.67
N THR A 29 -0.56 -3.05 -12.77
CA THR A 29 -1.46 -3.24 -11.63
C THR A 29 -0.92 -4.29 -10.66
N LEU A 30 -0.60 -5.49 -11.16
CA LEU A 30 -0.07 -6.57 -10.32
C LEU A 30 1.29 -6.20 -9.72
N MET A 31 2.17 -5.59 -10.51
CA MET A 31 3.50 -5.17 -10.06
C MET A 31 3.39 -4.12 -8.95
N SER A 32 2.62 -3.05 -9.16
CA SER A 32 2.44 -2.02 -8.14
C SER A 32 1.72 -2.55 -6.91
N SER A 33 0.72 -3.43 -7.05
CA SER A 33 0.06 -4.06 -5.90
C SER A 33 1.05 -4.87 -5.04
N ALA A 34 1.95 -5.63 -5.68
CA ALA A 34 2.98 -6.38 -4.97
C ALA A 34 3.98 -5.46 -4.25
N VAL A 35 4.43 -4.39 -4.93
CA VAL A 35 5.34 -3.40 -4.33
C VAL A 35 4.67 -2.68 -3.15
N ILE A 36 3.41 -2.26 -3.29
CA ILE A 36 2.63 -1.62 -2.22
C ILE A 36 2.50 -2.55 -1.02
N LEU A 37 2.19 -3.83 -1.25
CA LEU A 37 2.07 -4.82 -0.18
C LEU A 37 3.37 -4.97 0.60
N LEU A 38 4.49 -5.19 -0.10
CA LEU A 38 5.80 -5.37 0.54
C LEU A 38 6.23 -4.12 1.31
N LEU A 39 6.08 -2.94 0.72
CA LEU A 39 6.43 -1.69 1.38
C LEU A 39 5.54 -1.40 2.59
N SER A 40 4.24 -1.71 2.51
CA SER A 40 3.32 -1.48 3.62
C SER A 40 3.60 -2.41 4.79
N ILE A 41 3.92 -3.68 4.52
CA ILE A 41 4.35 -4.62 5.56
C ILE A 41 5.65 -4.13 6.20
N ALA A 42 6.66 -3.77 5.39
CA ALA A 42 7.92 -3.24 5.91
C ALA A 42 7.71 -1.97 6.76
N ALA A 43 6.88 -1.04 6.29
CA ALA A 43 6.56 0.18 7.02
C ALA A 43 5.87 -0.09 8.36
N LEU A 44 4.97 -1.07 8.43
CA LEU A 44 4.34 -1.46 9.70
C LEU A 44 5.36 -1.95 10.73
N TYR A 45 6.32 -2.80 10.33
CA TYR A 45 7.39 -3.23 11.22
C TYR A 45 8.30 -2.08 11.66
N ILE A 46 8.61 -1.14 10.75
CA ILE A 46 9.38 0.07 11.08
C ILE A 46 8.62 0.94 12.10
N PHE A 47 7.32 1.15 11.91
CA PHE A 47 6.48 1.94 12.82
C PHE A 47 6.27 1.25 14.18
N GLN A 48 6.30 -0.08 14.22
CA GLN A 48 6.27 -0.84 15.46
C GLN A 48 7.57 -0.63 16.24
N ALA A 49 8.72 -0.76 15.56
CA ALA A 49 10.04 -0.57 16.16
C ALA A 49 10.28 0.88 16.62
N SER A 50 9.67 1.87 15.97
CA SER A 50 9.80 3.30 16.33
C SER A 50 8.88 3.75 17.46
N GLY A 51 8.00 2.88 17.97
CA GLY A 51 7.03 3.21 19.02
C GLY A 51 5.83 4.06 18.55
N VAL A 52 5.72 4.32 17.24
CA VAL A 52 4.59 5.07 16.65
C VAL A 52 3.26 4.30 16.78
N LEU A 53 3.34 2.98 16.97
CA LEU A 53 2.19 2.09 17.11
C LEU A 53 1.93 1.65 18.55
N ILE A 54 2.48 2.35 19.55
CA ILE A 54 2.16 2.07 20.96
C ILE A 54 0.70 2.43 21.23
N SER A 55 -0.03 1.50 21.83
CA SER A 55 -1.42 1.72 22.22
C SER A 55 -1.51 2.75 23.34
N GLU A 56 -2.26 3.83 23.15
CA GLU A 56 -2.51 4.84 24.20
C GLU A 56 -3.26 4.26 25.41
N ARG A 57 -4.03 3.17 25.23
CA ARG A 57 -4.80 2.52 26.30
C ARG A 57 -4.00 1.56 27.14
N THR A 58 -3.05 0.84 26.55
CA THR A 58 -2.33 -0.26 27.21
C THR A 58 -0.84 0.00 27.37
N GLY A 59 -0.28 0.98 26.66
CA GLY A 59 1.16 1.26 26.65
C GLY A 59 2.00 0.17 25.97
N GLU A 60 1.36 -0.85 25.39
CA GLU A 60 2.03 -1.98 24.76
C GLU A 60 2.15 -1.78 23.24
N ASN A 61 3.18 -2.42 22.67
CA ASN A 61 3.33 -2.55 21.23
C ASN A 61 2.22 -3.42 20.67
N VAL A 62 1.64 -3.02 19.53
CA VAL A 62 0.66 -3.85 18.81
C VAL A 62 1.34 -5.15 18.39
N ASP A 63 0.79 -6.29 18.80
CA ASP A 63 1.24 -7.61 18.33
C ASP A 63 0.56 -7.97 17.02
N PHE A 64 1.36 -8.08 15.96
CA PHE A 64 0.89 -8.46 14.63
C PHE A 64 0.90 -9.96 14.39
N SER A 65 1.55 -10.75 15.24
CA SER A 65 1.85 -12.17 15.01
C SER A 65 0.60 -13.02 14.80
N GLY A 66 -0.46 -12.76 15.57
CA GLY A 66 -1.74 -13.46 15.45
C GLY A 66 -2.61 -13.03 14.27
N HIS A 67 -2.26 -11.94 13.59
CA HIS A 67 -3.12 -11.29 12.58
C HIS A 67 -2.42 -11.08 11.22
N LEU A 68 -1.23 -11.65 11.02
CA LEU A 68 -0.43 -11.46 9.80
C LEU A 68 -1.22 -11.76 8.52
N LEU A 69 -1.94 -12.88 8.45
CA LEU A 69 -2.73 -13.24 7.28
C LEU A 69 -3.80 -12.19 6.98
N PHE A 70 -4.52 -11.75 8.01
CA PHE A 70 -5.57 -10.73 7.87
C PHE A 70 -5.00 -9.39 7.40
N ILE A 71 -3.85 -8.99 7.94
CA ILE A 71 -3.14 -7.76 7.56
C ILE A 71 -2.68 -7.86 6.11
N THR A 72 -2.03 -8.96 5.72
CA THR A 72 -1.55 -9.18 4.35
C THR A 72 -2.68 -9.15 3.34
N VAL A 73 -3.80 -9.83 3.61
CA VAL A 73 -4.96 -9.83 2.72
C VAL A 73 -5.58 -8.43 2.62
N SER A 74 -5.73 -7.74 3.74
CA SER A 74 -6.32 -6.39 3.77
C SER A 74 -5.46 -5.38 3.00
N ILE A 75 -4.14 -5.37 3.25
CA ILE A 75 -3.19 -4.51 2.55
C ILE A 75 -3.11 -4.90 1.07
N GLY A 76 -3.11 -6.20 0.75
CA GLY A 76 -3.05 -6.67 -0.64
C GLY A 76 -4.28 -6.24 -1.43
N PHE A 77 -5.47 -6.41 -0.85
CA PHE A 77 -6.73 -5.95 -1.44
C PHE A 77 -6.75 -4.42 -1.61
N PHE A 78 -6.34 -3.69 -0.58
CA PHE A 78 -6.24 -2.24 -0.63
C PHE A 78 -5.26 -1.75 -1.71
N GLY A 79 -4.06 -2.33 -1.76
CA GLY A 79 -3.04 -2.00 -2.76
C GLY A 79 -3.51 -2.28 -4.19
N LEU A 80 -4.27 -3.36 -4.39
CA LEU A 80 -4.90 -3.67 -5.66
C LEU A 80 -5.93 -2.61 -6.06
N LEU A 81 -6.82 -2.22 -5.15
CA LEU A 81 -7.81 -1.16 -5.41
C LEU A 81 -7.13 0.17 -5.77
N VAL A 82 -6.16 0.61 -4.96
CA VAL A 82 -5.41 1.85 -5.22
C VAL A 82 -4.75 1.79 -6.60
N SER A 83 -4.11 0.67 -6.93
CA SER A 83 -3.45 0.49 -8.20
C SER A 83 -4.42 0.56 -9.39
N VAL A 84 -5.58 -0.10 -9.29
CA VAL A 84 -6.62 -0.05 -10.34
C VAL A 84 -7.12 1.38 -10.53
N PHE A 85 -7.46 2.10 -9.46
CA PHE A 85 -7.98 3.46 -9.55
C PHE A 85 -6.95 4.44 -10.10
N VAL A 86 -5.72 4.42 -9.59
CA VAL A 86 -4.64 5.31 -10.06
C VAL A 86 -4.27 4.99 -11.51
N GLY A 87 -4.16 3.72 -11.86
CA GLY A 87 -3.91 3.30 -13.23
C GLY A 87 -5.01 3.76 -14.18
N TRP A 88 -6.27 3.61 -13.77
CA TRP A 88 -7.40 4.02 -14.59
C TRP A 88 -7.43 5.53 -14.78
N PHE A 89 -7.22 6.29 -13.70
CA PHE A 89 -7.08 7.74 -13.75
C PHE A 89 -5.99 8.18 -14.73
N LEU A 90 -4.80 7.60 -14.64
CA LEU A 90 -3.69 7.91 -15.54
C LEU A 90 -3.98 7.55 -16.99
N ARG A 91 -4.71 6.47 -17.24
CA ARG A 91 -5.14 6.08 -18.58
C ARG A 91 -6.11 7.09 -19.18
N VAL A 92 -7.06 7.60 -18.38
CA VAL A 92 -7.99 8.66 -18.80
C VAL A 92 -7.27 9.97 -19.08
N MET A 93 -6.36 10.38 -18.19
CA MET A 93 -5.57 11.62 -18.35
C MET A 93 -4.63 11.60 -19.56
N ARG A 94 -4.26 10.42 -20.05
CA ARG A 94 -3.40 10.21 -21.23
C ARG A 94 -4.18 9.89 -22.50
N ALA A 95 -5.50 9.78 -22.41
CA ALA A 95 -6.32 9.61 -23.60
C ALA A 95 -6.20 10.88 -24.48
N PRO A 96 -5.97 10.74 -25.80
CA PRO A 96 -5.81 11.86 -26.71
C PRO A 96 -7.08 12.70 -26.86
#